data_AF-A0A0E3L8A2-F1
#
_entry.id   AF-A0A0E3L8A2-F1
#
_cell.length_a   1.000
_cell.length_b   1.000
_cell.length_c   1.000
_cell.angle_alpha   90.00
_cell.angle_beta   90.00
_cell.angle_gamma   90.00
#
_symmetry.space_group_name_H-M   'P 1'
#
loop_
_entity.id
_entity.type
_entity.pdbx_description
1 polymer ?
#
loop_
_entity_poly.entity_id
_entity_poly.type
_entity_poly.pdbx_seq_one_letter_code
_entity_poly.pdbx_strand_id
1 'polypeptide(L)'
;MAAPKYLKRYLMVQGNEMPVLSRITERISVEFDPEMELEELRDIHKASIQEYRKLQESLDIEAMEALAYPDISDRLKLYTESFLDISKAISSLMDLKVAIVNRMLENCTCCERRCEINRKEGEKGFCRLTDVSRYASEFLHMGEEPELVPSHTIFFTGLRSLPASTARTGTSPHARNAEPKSIPENSQSLLTSEGCTGQKT
;
A
#
# COMPACT_ATOMS: atom_id res chain seq x y z
N MET A 1 -18.81 -19.89 11.28
CA MET A 1 -17.46 -20.41 10.99
C MET A 1 -16.46 -19.48 11.67
N ALA A 2 -15.37 -19.99 12.26
CA ALA A 2 -14.35 -19.14 12.87
C ALA A 2 -13.66 -18.28 11.80
N ALA A 3 -13.23 -17.06 12.15
CA ALA A 3 -12.53 -16.19 11.22
C ALA A 3 -11.21 -16.85 10.74
N PRO A 4 -10.86 -16.74 9.45
CA PRO A 4 -9.61 -17.26 8.92
C PRO A 4 -8.42 -16.66 9.67
N LYS A 5 -7.48 -17.51 10.11
CA LYS A 5 -6.30 -17.12 10.92
C LYS A 5 -5.48 -15.99 10.27
N TYR A 6 -5.47 -15.92 8.94
CA TYR A 6 -4.67 -14.98 8.14
C TYR A 6 -5.29 -13.59 7.99
N LEU A 7 -6.57 -13.40 8.34
CA LEU A 7 -7.28 -12.12 8.20
C LEU A 7 -7.44 -11.37 9.52
N LYS A 8 -6.87 -11.87 10.62
CA LYS A 8 -7.09 -11.29 11.95
C LYS A 8 -6.76 -9.79 11.98
N ARG A 9 -5.58 -9.40 11.47
CA ARG A 9 -5.20 -7.97 11.39
C ARG A 9 -6.13 -7.18 10.48
N TYR A 10 -6.51 -7.73 9.32
CA TYR A 10 -7.39 -7.05 8.38
C TYR A 10 -8.74 -6.71 9.02
N LEU A 11 -9.34 -7.68 9.73
CA LEU A 11 -10.59 -7.48 10.47
C LEU A 11 -10.43 -6.45 11.59
N MET A 12 -9.31 -6.48 12.32
CA MET A 12 -9.01 -5.51 13.37
C MET A 12 -8.84 -4.10 12.80
N VAL A 13 -8.15 -3.94 11.67
CA VAL A 13 -8.03 -2.66 10.96
C VAL A 13 -9.40 -2.17 10.48
N GLN A 14 -10.22 -3.06 9.90
CA GLN A 14 -11.59 -2.73 9.47
C GLN A 14 -12.48 -2.30 10.64
N GLY A 15 -12.29 -2.91 11.81
CA GLY A 15 -12.98 -2.56 13.05
C GLY A 15 -12.43 -1.32 13.76
N ASN A 16 -11.45 -0.62 13.18
CA ASN A 16 -10.70 0.48 13.83
C ASN A 16 -9.99 0.06 15.14
N GLU A 17 -9.68 -1.22 15.29
CA GLU A 17 -8.97 -1.79 16.45
C GLU A 17 -7.44 -1.76 16.23
N MET A 18 -6.95 -1.54 15.02
CA MET A 18 -5.52 -1.38 14.75
C MET A 18 -5.23 -0.41 13.61
N PRO A 19 -4.08 0.28 13.64
CA PRO A 19 -3.66 1.10 12.52
C PRO A 19 -3.23 0.23 11.32
N VAL A 20 -3.44 0.77 10.12
CA VAL A 20 -2.87 0.23 8.89
C VAL A 20 -1.35 0.31 8.96
N LEU A 21 -0.65 -0.74 8.51
CA LEU A 21 0.81 -0.82 8.56
C LEU A 21 1.51 0.34 7.83
N SER A 22 0.93 0.83 6.73
CA SER A 22 1.47 1.99 6.01
C SER A 22 1.51 3.25 6.88
N ARG A 23 0.51 3.48 7.74
CA ARG A 23 0.49 4.64 8.64
C ARG A 23 1.58 4.58 9.69
N ILE A 24 1.99 3.40 10.13
CA ILE A 24 3.10 3.23 11.08
C ILE A 24 4.39 3.81 10.48
N THR A 25 4.62 3.63 9.18
CA THR A 25 5.82 4.15 8.52
C THR A 25 5.88 5.68 8.50
N GLU A 26 4.75 6.38 8.58
CA GLU A 26 4.70 7.85 8.68
C GLU A 26 5.08 8.38 10.08
N ARG A 27 5.16 7.50 11.08
CA ARG A 27 5.45 7.86 12.48
C ARG A 27 6.91 7.65 12.88
N ILE A 28 7.65 6.92 12.07
CA ILE A 28 9.06 6.62 12.35
C ILE A 28 9.89 7.75 11.77
N SER A 29 10.45 8.57 12.66
CA SER A 29 11.36 9.65 12.28
C SER A 29 12.64 9.07 11.69
N VAL A 30 13.00 9.54 10.50
CA VAL A 30 14.24 9.16 9.83
C VAL A 30 14.87 10.41 9.22
N GLU A 31 16.10 10.68 9.59
CA GLU A 31 16.91 11.74 8.99
C GLU A 31 17.72 11.15 7.83
N PHE A 32 17.57 11.73 6.65
CA PHE A 32 18.31 11.36 5.45
C PHE A 32 18.36 12.55 4.50
N ASP A 33 19.37 12.59 3.63
CA ASP A 33 19.43 13.52 2.51
C ASP A 33 18.93 12.80 1.25
N PRO A 34 17.88 13.29 0.56
CA PRO A 34 17.35 12.67 -0.66
C PRO A 34 18.36 12.50 -1.79
N GLU A 35 19.42 13.32 -1.81
CA GLU A 35 20.45 13.31 -2.87
C GLU A 35 21.56 12.27 -2.63
N MET A 36 21.50 11.53 -1.52
CA MET A 36 22.43 10.44 -1.21
C MET A 36 22.42 9.34 -2.27
N GLU A 37 23.47 8.50 -2.26
CA GLU A 37 23.53 7.35 -3.15
C GLU A 37 22.48 6.29 -2.77
N LEU A 38 21.98 5.56 -3.77
CA LEU A 38 20.88 4.60 -3.59
C LEU A 38 21.19 3.54 -2.52
N GLU A 39 22.45 3.09 -2.43
CA GLU A 39 22.82 2.07 -1.45
C GLU A 39 22.89 2.65 -0.02
N GLU A 40 23.29 3.92 0.14
CA GLU A 40 23.28 4.58 1.45
C GLU A 40 21.84 4.77 1.95
N LEU A 41 20.91 5.21 1.07
CA LEU A 41 19.49 5.30 1.40
C LEU A 41 18.91 3.93 1.80
N ARG A 42 19.34 2.84 1.14
CA ARG A 42 18.95 1.48 1.48
C ARG A 42 19.47 1.03 2.83
N ASP A 43 20.68 1.43 3.20
CA ASP A 43 21.26 1.09 4.49
C ASP A 43 20.54 1.82 5.63
N ILE A 44 20.21 3.10 5.45
CA ILE A 44 19.32 3.83 6.39
C ILE A 44 17.99 3.09 6.49
N HIS A 45 17.37 2.71 5.37
CA HIS A 45 16.10 1.98 5.39
C HIS A 45 16.22 0.65 6.13
N LYS A 46 17.28 -0.15 5.90
CA LYS A 46 17.52 -1.42 6.63
C LYS A 46 17.59 -1.19 8.14
N ALA A 47 18.24 -0.10 8.58
CA ALA A 47 18.32 0.27 9.99
C ALA A 47 16.95 0.70 10.54
N SER A 48 16.24 1.62 9.86
CA SER A 48 14.93 2.14 10.29
C SER A 48 13.84 1.07 10.34
N ILE A 49 13.95 0.00 9.55
CA ILE A 49 13.04 -1.15 9.62
C ILE A 49 13.09 -1.85 10.99
N GLN A 50 14.19 -1.73 11.74
CA GLN A 50 14.25 -2.27 13.11
C GLN A 50 13.32 -1.51 14.05
N GLU A 51 13.31 -0.18 13.96
CA GLU A 51 12.38 0.67 14.73
C GLU A 51 10.93 0.43 14.32
N TYR A 52 10.68 0.24 13.02
CA TYR A 52 9.37 -0.18 12.53
C TYR A 52 8.87 -1.46 13.18
N ARG A 53 9.73 -2.49 13.26
CA ARG A 53 9.38 -3.78 13.86
C ARG A 53 9.08 -3.66 15.35
N LYS A 54 9.88 -2.87 16.09
CA LYS A 54 9.65 -2.62 17.52
C LYS A 54 8.30 -1.94 17.76
N LEU A 55 8.00 -0.89 16.99
CA LEU A 55 6.72 -0.18 17.10
C LEU A 55 5.54 -1.05 16.67
N GLN A 56 5.71 -1.86 15.63
CA GLN A 56 4.68 -2.83 15.23
C GLN A 56 4.41 -3.85 16.35
N GLU A 57 5.45 -4.40 16.96
CA GLU A 57 5.33 -5.36 18.06
C GLU A 57 4.67 -4.75 19.30
N SER A 58 5.03 -3.52 19.68
CA SER A 58 4.38 -2.83 20.81
C SER A 58 2.89 -2.61 20.55
N LEU A 59 2.51 -2.18 19.34
CA LEU A 59 1.12 -2.00 18.94
C LEU A 59 0.37 -3.33 18.91
N ASP A 60 1.02 -4.42 18.48
CA ASP A 60 0.40 -5.75 18.45
C ASP A 60 0.18 -6.29 19.88
N ILE A 61 1.09 -6.03 20.83
CA ILE A 61 0.94 -6.40 22.25
C ILE A 61 -0.19 -5.61 22.91
N GLU A 62 -0.15 -4.29 22.80
CA GLU A 62 -1.23 -3.41 23.25
C GLU A 62 -2.56 -3.84 22.65
N ALA A 63 -2.51 -4.24 21.38
CA ALA A 63 -3.70 -4.71 20.71
C ALA A 63 -4.26 -6.01 21.29
N MET A 64 -3.40 -6.93 21.72
CA MET A 64 -3.82 -8.15 22.39
C MET A 64 -4.38 -7.89 23.79
N GLU A 65 -3.80 -6.97 24.54
CA GLU A 65 -4.25 -6.61 25.90
C GLU A 65 -5.63 -5.98 25.90
N ALA A 66 -5.89 -5.04 24.99
CA ALA A 66 -7.20 -4.40 24.92
C ALA A 66 -8.31 -5.38 24.48
N LEU A 67 -8.02 -6.43 23.69
CA LEU A 67 -8.99 -7.49 23.36
C LEU A 67 -9.42 -8.31 24.59
N ALA A 68 -8.66 -8.29 25.68
CA ALA A 68 -8.99 -9.00 26.92
C ALA A 68 -10.07 -8.30 27.75
N TYR A 69 -10.41 -7.04 27.43
CA TYR A 69 -11.44 -6.28 28.13
C TYR A 69 -12.84 -6.53 27.53
N PRO A 70 -13.89 -6.68 28.37
CA PRO A 70 -15.22 -7.05 27.93
C PRO A 70 -16.03 -5.94 27.25
N ASP A 71 -15.72 -4.66 27.49
CA ASP A 71 -16.45 -3.51 26.90
C ASP A 71 -15.79 -3.00 25.60
N ILE A 72 -16.60 -2.73 24.58
CA ILE A 72 -16.20 -2.25 23.25
C ILE A 72 -15.76 -0.77 23.30
N SER A 73 -16.38 0.04 24.16
CA SER A 73 -16.04 1.48 24.25
C SER A 73 -14.68 1.71 24.89
N ASP A 74 -14.28 0.86 25.84
CA ASP A 74 -12.98 0.94 26.51
C ASP A 74 -11.86 0.42 25.60
N ARG A 75 -12.18 -0.54 24.73
CA ARG A 75 -11.28 -1.04 23.67
C ARG A 75 -10.85 0.10 22.76
N LEU A 76 -11.79 0.78 22.10
CA LEU A 76 -11.47 1.82 21.11
C LEU A 76 -10.63 2.97 21.69
N LYS A 77 -10.83 3.33 22.97
CA LYS A 77 -10.02 4.34 23.66
C LYS A 77 -8.56 3.92 23.83
N LEU A 78 -8.29 2.67 24.22
CA LEU A 78 -6.91 2.19 24.38
C LEU A 78 -6.13 2.19 23.06
N TYR A 79 -6.72 1.66 21.97
CA TYR A 79 -5.99 1.49 20.69
C TYR A 79 -5.72 2.79 19.94
N THR A 80 -6.69 3.71 20.00
CA THR A 80 -6.66 4.88 19.12
C THR A 80 -5.86 6.00 19.75
N GLU A 81 -5.87 6.16 21.07
CA GLU A 81 -5.16 7.27 21.74
C GLU A 81 -3.64 7.12 21.65
N SER A 82 -3.06 5.99 22.05
CA SER A 82 -1.61 5.79 22.05
C SER A 82 -0.98 5.95 20.66
N PHE A 83 -1.61 5.38 19.63
CA PHE A 83 -1.16 5.55 18.26
C PHE A 83 -1.44 6.97 17.76
N LEU A 84 -2.61 7.58 18.03
CA LEU A 84 -2.87 8.96 17.58
C LEU A 84 -1.96 9.99 18.24
N ASP A 85 -1.51 9.75 19.47
CA ASP A 85 -0.59 10.61 20.21
C ASP A 85 0.81 10.65 19.57
N ILE A 86 1.19 9.60 18.85
CA ILE A 86 2.44 9.63 18.08
C ILE A 86 2.26 10.58 16.90
N SER A 87 2.76 11.80 17.01
CA SER A 87 2.69 12.78 15.92
C SER A 87 3.35 12.25 14.64
N LYS A 88 2.82 12.63 13.48
CA LYS A 88 3.46 12.36 12.18
C LYS A 88 4.86 12.98 12.17
N ALA A 89 5.85 12.20 11.73
CA ALA A 89 7.22 12.70 11.61
C ALA A 89 7.32 13.70 10.46
N ILE A 90 8.19 14.71 10.60
CA ILE A 90 8.46 15.70 9.54
C ILE A 90 9.17 15.03 8.36
N SER A 91 10.12 14.14 8.66
CA SER A 91 10.79 13.24 7.72
C SER A 91 10.64 11.82 8.25
N SER A 92 9.92 10.99 7.49
CA SER A 92 9.51 9.66 7.95
C SER A 92 10.13 8.53 7.14
N LEU A 93 10.02 7.30 7.64
CA LEU A 93 10.36 6.09 6.88
C LEU A 93 9.56 5.98 5.58
N MET A 94 8.34 6.54 5.52
CA MET A 94 7.58 6.61 4.27
C MET A 94 8.29 7.53 3.27
N ASP A 95 8.76 8.69 3.70
CA ASP A 95 9.46 9.65 2.84
C ASP A 95 10.79 9.08 2.33
N LEU A 96 11.50 8.33 3.18
CA LEU A 96 12.71 7.61 2.76
C LEU A 96 12.40 6.58 1.66
N LYS A 97 11.29 5.84 1.77
CA LYS A 97 10.87 4.89 0.74
C LYS A 97 10.55 5.61 -0.57
N VAL A 98 9.92 6.78 -0.52
CA VAL A 98 9.67 7.62 -1.69
C VAL A 98 10.98 8.05 -2.33
N ALA A 99 11.96 8.53 -1.54
CA ALA A 99 13.28 8.91 -2.04
C ALA A 99 14.02 7.75 -2.73
N ILE A 100 14.02 6.55 -2.11
CA ILE A 100 14.60 5.33 -2.70
C ILE A 100 13.93 5.00 -4.03
N VAL A 101 12.60 5.02 -4.10
CA VAL A 101 11.86 4.72 -5.34
C VAL A 101 12.19 5.75 -6.41
N ASN A 102 12.22 7.05 -6.07
CA ASN A 102 12.56 8.11 -7.02
C ASN A 102 13.95 7.91 -7.62
N ARG A 103 14.94 7.54 -6.81
CA ARG A 103 16.30 7.22 -7.28
C ARG A 103 16.33 5.96 -8.14
N MET A 104 15.55 4.94 -7.78
CA MET A 104 15.41 3.72 -8.59
C MET A 104 14.75 3.95 -9.95
N LEU A 105 13.97 5.03 -10.13
CA LEU A 105 13.34 5.35 -11.41
C LEU A 105 14.31 5.98 -12.41
N GLU A 106 15.43 6.56 -11.96
CA GLU A 106 16.49 7.14 -12.82
C GLU A 106 17.31 6.07 -13.54
N ASN A 107 17.46 4.90 -12.92
CA ASN A 107 18.06 3.71 -13.49
C ASN A 107 17.17 2.52 -13.20
N CYS A 108 16.10 2.37 -14.00
CA CYS A 108 15.06 1.41 -13.72
C CYS A 108 15.57 -0.04 -13.67
N THR A 109 15.31 -0.68 -12.52
CA THR A 109 15.48 -2.14 -12.33
C THR A 109 14.21 -2.83 -11.80
N CYS A 110 13.05 -2.17 -11.83
CA CYS A 110 11.80 -2.67 -11.24
C CYS A 110 11.22 -3.94 -11.90
N CYS A 111 11.63 -4.28 -13.13
CA CYS A 111 11.21 -5.49 -13.82
C CYS A 111 12.42 -6.37 -14.12
N GLU A 112 12.19 -7.67 -14.36
CA GLU A 112 13.23 -8.66 -14.65
C GLU A 112 14.16 -8.27 -15.82
N ARG A 113 13.67 -7.45 -16.75
CA ARG A 113 14.44 -6.99 -17.91
C ARG A 113 15.51 -5.96 -17.58
N ARG A 114 15.44 -5.32 -16.40
CA ARG A 114 16.41 -4.32 -15.91
C ARG A 114 16.84 -3.38 -17.04
N CYS A 115 15.89 -2.61 -17.58
CA CYS A 115 16.13 -1.81 -18.76
C CYS A 115 17.02 -0.58 -18.52
N GLU A 116 17.29 -0.23 -17.26
CA GLU A 116 18.24 0.83 -16.86
C GLU A 116 17.95 2.23 -17.42
N ILE A 117 16.75 2.43 -17.97
CA ILE A 117 16.27 3.73 -18.47
C ILE A 117 15.87 4.68 -17.34
N ASN A 118 15.93 5.98 -17.65
CA ASN A 118 15.49 7.05 -16.78
C ASN A 118 14.01 7.38 -16.99
N ARG A 119 13.16 6.85 -16.11
CA ARG A 119 11.71 7.09 -16.17
C ARG A 119 11.30 8.51 -15.80
N LYS A 120 12.10 9.23 -15.02
CA LYS A 120 11.82 10.63 -14.64
C LYS A 120 11.94 11.57 -15.84
N GLU A 121 12.72 11.19 -16.84
CA GLU A 121 12.82 11.90 -18.13
C GLU A 121 11.72 11.47 -19.12
N GLY A 122 10.79 10.61 -18.71
CA GLY A 122 9.71 10.11 -19.55
C GLY A 122 10.14 8.98 -20.51
N GLU A 123 11.35 8.43 -20.34
CA GLU A 123 11.80 7.30 -21.13
C GLU A 123 10.94 6.06 -20.89
N LYS A 124 10.78 5.24 -21.94
CA LYS A 124 9.93 4.05 -21.93
C LYS A 124 10.73 2.81 -22.30
N GLY A 125 10.90 1.92 -21.32
CA GLY A 125 11.47 0.61 -21.55
C GLY A 125 10.46 -0.34 -22.19
N PHE A 126 10.81 -1.63 -22.23
CA PHE A 126 9.93 -2.67 -22.80
C PHE A 126 8.53 -2.72 -22.16
N CYS A 127 8.44 -2.48 -20.85
CA CYS A 127 7.16 -2.44 -20.12
C CYS A 127 6.27 -1.23 -20.47
N ARG A 128 6.83 -0.22 -21.16
CA ARG A 128 6.19 1.05 -21.55
C ARG A 128 5.70 1.94 -20.42
N LEU A 129 6.05 1.62 -19.17
CA LEU A 129 5.74 2.43 -18.00
C LEU A 129 6.73 3.58 -17.84
N THR A 130 6.20 4.74 -17.43
CA THR A 130 6.96 5.92 -17.01
C THR A 130 6.98 6.00 -15.48
N ASP A 131 7.37 7.14 -14.92
CA ASP A 131 7.29 7.49 -13.49
C ASP A 131 5.84 7.48 -12.94
N VAL A 132 4.86 7.80 -13.78
CA VAL A 132 3.43 7.74 -13.43
C VAL A 132 2.88 6.33 -13.62
N SER A 133 2.40 5.74 -12.51
CA SER A 133 1.67 4.47 -12.55
C SER A 133 0.24 4.66 -13.07
N ARG A 134 -0.20 3.72 -13.90
CA ARG A 134 -1.54 3.70 -14.50
C ARG A 134 -2.22 2.37 -14.20
N TYR A 135 -3.54 2.37 -14.05
CA TYR A 135 -4.34 1.17 -13.84
C TYR A 135 -5.38 0.97 -14.96
N ALA A 136 -5.67 -0.30 -15.26
CA ALA A 136 -6.61 -0.72 -16.29
C ALA A 136 -8.05 -0.80 -15.73
N SER A 137 -8.19 -1.30 -14.51
CA SER A 137 -9.48 -1.45 -13.86
C SER A 137 -9.34 -1.42 -12.35
N GLU A 138 -10.42 -0.98 -11.70
CA GLU A 138 -10.59 -0.94 -10.25
C GLU A 138 -12.04 -1.33 -9.99
N PHE A 139 -12.25 -2.33 -9.15
CA PHE A 139 -13.59 -2.81 -8.80
C PHE A 139 -13.58 -3.62 -7.51
N LEU A 140 -14.76 -3.77 -6.91
CA LEU A 140 -14.98 -4.69 -5.80
C LEU A 140 -15.03 -6.11 -6.35
N HIS A 141 -14.00 -6.89 -6.09
CA HIS A 141 -13.85 -8.25 -6.57
C HIS A 141 -14.56 -9.22 -5.62
N MET A 142 -15.54 -9.93 -6.17
CA MET A 142 -16.23 -11.06 -5.53
C MET A 142 -15.62 -12.35 -6.07
N GLY A 143 -14.40 -12.63 -5.62
CA GLY A 143 -13.60 -13.77 -6.06
C GLY A 143 -14.08 -15.12 -5.53
N GLU A 144 -13.33 -16.16 -5.85
CA GLU A 144 -13.61 -17.54 -5.42
C GLU A 144 -13.21 -17.78 -3.96
N GLU A 145 -12.10 -17.18 -3.51
CA GLU A 145 -11.56 -17.35 -2.16
C GLU A 145 -12.38 -16.53 -1.14
N PRO A 146 -13.19 -17.16 -0.27
CA PRO A 146 -14.08 -16.46 0.66
C PRO A 146 -13.34 -15.50 1.61
N GLU A 147 -12.07 -15.78 1.88
CA GLU A 147 -11.18 -14.96 2.68
C GLU A 147 -10.88 -13.59 2.05
N LEU A 148 -10.96 -13.49 0.73
CA LEU A 148 -10.63 -12.28 -0.04
C LEU A 148 -11.88 -11.61 -0.61
N VAL A 149 -13.07 -11.92 -0.08
CA VAL A 149 -14.35 -11.43 -0.59
C VAL A 149 -15.13 -10.65 0.48
N PRO A 150 -15.58 -9.42 0.18
CA PRO A 150 -15.22 -8.61 -0.98
C PRO A 150 -13.80 -8.04 -0.85
N SER A 151 -13.05 -7.94 -1.96
CA SER A 151 -11.75 -7.23 -1.99
C SER A 151 -11.78 -6.08 -2.99
N HIS A 152 -11.29 -4.92 -2.57
CA HIS A 152 -11.05 -3.82 -3.49
C HIS A 152 -9.81 -4.14 -4.33
N THR A 153 -10.00 -4.41 -5.61
CA THR A 153 -8.93 -4.91 -6.49
C THR A 153 -8.61 -3.89 -7.58
N ILE A 154 -7.33 -3.51 -7.67
CA ILE A 154 -6.80 -2.59 -8.66
C ILE A 154 -5.85 -3.37 -9.58
N PHE A 155 -6.13 -3.37 -10.88
CA PHE A 155 -5.26 -3.98 -11.88
C PHE A 155 -4.41 -2.91 -12.54
N PHE A 156 -3.11 -2.89 -12.25
CA PHE A 156 -2.16 -1.98 -12.89
C PHE A 156 -1.94 -2.29 -14.38
N THR A 157 -1.56 -1.26 -15.14
CA THR A 157 -1.12 -1.40 -16.53
C THR A 157 0.39 -1.67 -16.61
N GLY A 158 0.82 -2.22 -17.75
CA GLY A 158 2.21 -2.61 -18.02
C GLY A 158 2.21 -3.73 -19.05
N LEU A 159 3.16 -3.73 -19.99
CA LEU A 159 3.07 -4.59 -21.18
C LEU A 159 2.87 -6.08 -20.81
N ARG A 160 1.75 -6.64 -21.27
CA ARG A 160 1.45 -8.07 -21.35
C ARG A 160 2.28 -8.66 -22.49
N SER A 161 3.02 -9.72 -22.25
CA SER A 161 3.72 -10.50 -23.28
C SER A 161 2.72 -11.27 -24.15
N LEU A 162 1.94 -10.59 -24.98
CA LEU A 162 1.19 -11.26 -26.04
C LEU A 162 1.55 -10.66 -27.40
N PRO A 163 2.03 -11.46 -28.36
CA PRO A 163 1.92 -11.08 -29.77
C PRO A 163 0.44 -10.87 -30.09
N ALA A 164 0.16 -9.93 -31.00
CA ALA A 164 -1.19 -9.50 -31.37
C ALA A 164 -2.13 -10.62 -31.91
N SER A 165 -1.66 -11.87 -32.00
CA SER A 165 -2.38 -13.01 -32.58
C SER A 165 -3.10 -13.93 -31.57
N THR A 166 -2.82 -13.86 -30.26
CA THR A 166 -3.37 -14.81 -29.26
C THR A 166 -4.30 -14.17 -28.21
N ALA A 167 -5.09 -13.18 -28.61
CA ALA A 167 -6.17 -12.63 -27.78
C ALA A 167 -7.39 -13.57 -27.70
N ARG A 168 -7.19 -14.80 -27.21
CA ARG A 168 -8.22 -15.72 -26.69
C ARG A 168 -7.48 -16.56 -25.66
N THR A 169 -7.48 -16.20 -24.37
CA THR A 169 -8.58 -16.50 -23.44
C THR A 169 -8.40 -15.63 -22.18
N GLY A 170 -9.50 -15.13 -21.61
CA GLY A 170 -9.52 -14.58 -20.25
C GLY A 170 -9.45 -13.06 -20.08
N THR A 171 -9.56 -12.25 -21.13
CA THR A 171 -9.76 -10.80 -20.97
C THR A 171 -11.25 -10.48 -20.89
N SER A 172 -11.65 -9.75 -19.84
CA SER A 172 -12.93 -9.03 -19.86
C SER A 172 -12.98 -8.20 -21.16
N PRO A 173 -14.05 -8.32 -21.98
CA PRO A 173 -14.17 -7.60 -23.24
C PRO A 173 -14.05 -6.06 -23.11
N HIS A 174 -14.22 -5.53 -21.90
CA HIS A 174 -14.14 -4.10 -21.58
C HIS A 174 -12.72 -3.52 -21.55
N ALA A 175 -11.67 -4.34 -21.44
CA ALA A 175 -10.29 -3.83 -21.35
C ALA A 175 -9.70 -3.34 -22.68
N ARG A 176 -10.37 -3.57 -23.82
CA ARG A 176 -9.85 -3.19 -25.14
C ARG A 176 -10.01 -1.70 -25.46
N ASN A 177 -10.93 -1.01 -24.78
CA ASN A 177 -11.24 0.41 -25.02
C ASN A 177 -11.16 1.29 -23.75
N ALA A 178 -10.65 0.75 -22.63
CA ALA A 178 -10.50 1.52 -21.40
C ALA A 178 -9.25 2.39 -21.49
N GLU A 179 -9.41 3.71 -21.48
CA GLU A 179 -8.28 4.62 -21.31
C GLU A 179 -7.65 4.38 -19.94
N PRO A 180 -6.32 4.15 -19.88
CA PRO A 180 -5.65 3.89 -18.62
C PRO A 180 -5.73 5.14 -17.74
N LYS A 181 -6.33 4.98 -16.56
CA LYS A 181 -6.49 6.05 -15.58
C LYS A 181 -5.19 6.21 -14.79
N SER A 182 -4.78 7.45 -14.52
CA SER A 182 -3.76 7.72 -13.50
C SER A 182 -4.37 7.52 -12.12
N ILE A 183 -3.54 7.13 -11.16
CA ILE A 183 -3.94 7.18 -9.75
C ILE A 183 -4.09 8.67 -9.39
N PRO A 184 -5.26 9.14 -8.94
CA PRO A 184 -5.40 10.53 -8.50
C PRO A 184 -4.49 10.77 -7.29
N GLU A 185 -3.86 11.96 -7.22
CA GLU A 185 -2.96 12.35 -6.12
C GLU A 185 -3.61 12.22 -4.73
N ASN A 186 -4.96 12.25 -4.68
CA ASN A 186 -5.77 12.09 -3.48
C ASN A 186 -6.25 10.66 -3.20
N SER A 187 -5.72 9.59 -3.82
CA SER A 187 -6.13 8.22 -3.47
C SER A 187 -5.82 7.83 -2.00
N GLN A 188 -5.04 8.64 -1.29
CA GLN A 188 -4.86 8.55 0.17
C GLN A 188 -6.13 8.91 0.96
N SER A 189 -7.10 9.63 0.38
CA SER A 189 -8.37 9.98 1.04
C SER A 189 -9.35 8.82 1.15
N LEU A 190 -9.13 7.71 0.42
CA LEU A 190 -9.91 6.47 0.59
C LEU A 190 -9.59 5.75 1.91
N LEU A 191 -8.55 6.19 2.63
CA LEU A 191 -8.20 5.73 3.98
C LEU A 191 -8.59 6.74 5.07
N THR A 192 -9.18 7.88 4.72
CA THR A 192 -9.71 8.86 5.68
C THR A 192 -11.21 8.68 5.81
N SER A 193 -11.59 8.14 6.98
CA SER A 193 -12.91 8.17 7.62
C SER A 193 -14.00 9.00 6.91
N GLU A 194 -14.91 8.33 6.22
CA GLU A 194 -16.34 8.65 6.31
C GLU A 194 -17.13 7.33 6.33
N GLY A 195 -17.99 7.22 7.34
CA GLY A 195 -18.74 6.00 7.64
C GLY A 195 -19.60 5.56 6.46
N CYS A 196 -19.57 4.27 6.21
CA CYS A 196 -20.44 3.58 5.26
C CYS A 196 -21.90 3.69 5.75
N THR A 197 -22.55 4.82 5.47
CA THR A 197 -23.99 4.98 5.62
C THR A 197 -24.64 4.39 4.37
N GLY A 198 -25.09 3.14 4.50
CA GLY A 198 -25.87 2.48 3.47
C GLY A 198 -27.18 3.23 3.23
N GLN A 199 -27.29 3.93 2.11
CA GLN A 199 -28.57 4.27 1.52
C GLN A 199 -29.14 3.02 0.86
N LYS A 200 -30.12 2.43 1.55
CA LYS A 200 -31.07 1.49 0.94
C LYS A 200 -32.04 2.31 0.07
N THR A 201 -32.08 1.99 -1.21
CA THR A 201 -33.28 2.11 -2.06
C THR A 201 -33.70 0.72 -2.46
#